data_AF-A0AAP0JMD6-F1
#
_entry.id   AF-A0AAP0JMD6-F1
#
_cell.length_a   1.000
_cell.length_b   1.000
_cell.length_c   1.000
_cell.angle_alpha   90.00
_cell.angle_beta   90.00
_cell.angle_gamma   90.00
#
_symmetry.space_group_name_H-M   'P 1'
#
loop_
_entity.id
_entity.type
_entity.pdbx_description
1 polymer ?
#
loop_
_entity_poly.entity_id
_entity_poly.type
_entity_poly.pdbx_seq_one_letter_code
_entity_poly.pdbx_strand_id
1 'polypeptide(L)' 'MVMKVKETTGIIGLDVVLNAREVLISLYTKTFHEIKAVLEDEGYKKADESSMRHRLKVCEEEED' A
#
# COMPACT_ATOMS: atom_id res chain seq x y z
N MET A 1 15.01 -20.92 -2.66
CA MET A 1 14.80 -20.15 -3.91
C MET A 1 15.38 -18.77 -3.65
N VAL A 2 16.28 -18.25 -4.49
CA VAL A 2 16.81 -16.89 -4.31
C VAL A 2 15.76 -15.93 -4.86
N MET A 3 15.16 -15.10 -4.00
CA MET A 3 14.21 -14.07 -4.44
C MET A 3 14.95 -13.03 -5.28
N LYS A 4 14.41 -12.70 -6.45
CA LYS A 4 15.03 -11.74 -7.36
C LYS A 4 14.63 -10.33 -6.92
N VAL A 5 15.55 -9.60 -6.31
CA VAL A 5 15.30 -8.23 -5.85
C VAL A 5 15.38 -7.25 -7.03
N LYS A 6 14.58 -6.17 -6.97
CA LYS A 6 14.54 -5.12 -8.00
C LYS A 6 15.82 -4.28 -7.97
N GLU A 7 16.42 -4.03 -9.14
CA GLU A 7 17.66 -3.24 -9.26
C GLU A 7 17.40 -1.74 -9.52
N THR A 8 16.36 -1.42 -10.30
CA THR A 8 15.99 -0.03 -10.62
C THR A 8 14.49 0.09 -10.85
N THR A 9 13.94 1.27 -10.59
CA THR A 9 12.55 1.62 -10.92
C THR A 9 12.40 2.03 -12.39
N GLY A 10 13.50 2.42 -13.06
CA GLY A 10 13.48 3.02 -14.39
C GLY A 10 12.94 4.46 -14.42
N ILE A 11 12.66 5.07 -13.27
CA ILE A 11 12.08 6.40 -13.13
C ILE A 11 13.09 7.30 -12.41
N ILE A 12 13.36 8.47 -12.99
CA ILE A 12 14.30 9.44 -12.40
C ILE A 12 13.74 9.95 -11.07
N GLY A 13 14.55 9.89 -10.02
CA GLY A 13 14.20 10.40 -8.69
C GLY A 13 13.29 9.48 -7.87
N LEU A 14 13.03 8.25 -8.34
CA LEU A 14 12.30 7.24 -7.57
C LEU A 14 13.21 6.07 -7.22
N ASP A 15 13.61 5.99 -5.96
CA ASP A 15 14.49 4.95 -5.46
C ASP A 15 13.79 3.60 -5.32
N VAL A 16 14.58 2.53 -5.36
CA VAL A 16 14.11 1.17 -5.05
C VAL A 16 13.94 1.03 -3.54
N VAL A 17 12.78 0.55 -3.10
CA VAL A 17 12.50 0.21 -1.70
C VAL A 17 12.65 -1.30 -1.53
N LEU A 18 13.67 -1.74 -0.79
CA LEU A 18 14.01 -3.17 -0.62
C LEU A 18 12.98 -3.96 0.21
N ASN A 19 12.28 -3.29 1.11
CA ASN A 19 11.19 -3.85 1.94
C ASN A 19 9.83 -3.24 1.57
N ALA A 20 9.57 -3.07 0.27
CA ALA A 20 8.39 -2.37 -0.24
C ALA A 20 7.08 -2.90 0.36
N ARG A 21 6.93 -4.21 0.53
CA ARG A 21 5.72 -4.84 1.10
C ARG A 21 5.43 -4.35 2.52
N GLU A 22 6.41 -4.37 3.40
CA GLU A 22 6.26 -3.92 4.80
C GLU A 22 5.91 -2.42 4.87
N VAL A 23 6.56 -1.63 4.00
CA VAL A 23 6.28 -0.20 3.87
C VAL A 23 4.84 0.03 3.41
N LEU A 24 4.39 -0.71 2.39
CA LEU A 24 3.01 -0.60 1.87
C LEU A 24 1.98 -1.02 2.92
N ILE A 25 2.17 -2.13 3.63
CA ILE A 25 1.29 -2.55 4.73
C ILE A 25 1.20 -1.46 5.80
N SER A 26 2.34 -0.89 6.20
CA SER A 26 2.37 0.19 7.19
C SER A 26 1.62 1.43 6.71
N LEU A 27 1.82 1.84 5.47
CA LEU A 27 1.14 2.99 4.88
C LEU A 27 -0.36 2.76 4.78
N TYR A 28 -0.80 1.62 4.25
CA TYR A 28 -2.23 1.31 4.14
C TYR A 28 -2.91 1.20 5.50
N THR A 29 -2.24 0.65 6.51
CA THR A 29 -2.76 0.60 7.88
C THR A 29 -2.94 2.00 8.47
N LYS A 30 -1.95 2.88 8.28
CA LYS A 30 -2.01 4.28 8.74
C LYS A 30 -3.12 5.05 8.03
N THR A 31 -3.16 5.00 6.71
CA THR A 31 -4.18 5.69 5.92
C THR A 31 -5.59 5.19 6.25
N PHE A 32 -5.77 3.88 6.45
CA PHE A 32 -7.06 3.32 6.85
C PHE A 32 -7.53 3.84 8.22
N HIS A 33 -6.60 3.99 9.17
CA HIS A 33 -6.92 4.56 10.49
C HIS A 33 -7.29 6.06 10.38
N GLU A 34 -6.58 6.81 9.54
CA GLU A 34 -6.85 8.23 9.31
C GLU A 34 -8.18 8.47 8.59
N ILE A 35 -8.50 7.71 7.54
CA ILE A 35 -9.77 7.81 6.81
C ILE A 35 -10.97 7.55 7.73
N LYS A 36 -10.84 6.65 8.71
CA LYS A 36 -11.92 6.41 9.69
C LYS A 36 -12.22 7.64 10.54
N ALA A 37 -11.21 8.46 10.83
CA ALA A 37 -11.32 9.66 11.63
C ALA A 37 -11.96 10.85 10.87
N VAL A 38 -11.96 10.82 9.54
CA VAL A 38 -12.55 11.88 8.72
C VAL A 38 -14.08 11.70 8.62
N LEU A 39 -14.81 12.78 8.96
CA LEU A 39 -16.24 12.97 8.71
C LEU A 39 -16.42 13.55 7.30
N GLU A 40 -16.10 12.78 6.27
CA GLU A 40 -16.32 13.18 4.87
C GLU A 40 -17.35 12.28 4.20
N ASP A 41 -17.95 12.84 3.14
CA ASP A 41 -18.98 12.26 2.27
C ASP A 41 -18.84 10.73 2.14
N GLU A 42 -19.93 10.02 2.43
CA GLU A 42 -19.97 8.56 2.43
C GLU A 42 -19.45 7.95 1.11
N GLY A 43 -19.59 8.65 -0.01
CA GLY A 43 -19.15 8.20 -1.32
C GLY A 43 -17.63 8.08 -1.44
N TYR A 44 -16.91 9.15 -1.07
CA TYR A 44 -15.44 9.17 -1.09
C TYR A 44 -14.88 8.14 -0.09
N LYS A 45 -15.44 8.11 1.13
CA LYS A 45 -15.04 7.17 2.18
C LYS A 45 -15.21 5.70 1.75
N LYS A 46 -16.35 5.34 1.15
CA LYS A 46 -16.61 3.96 0.69
C LYS A 46 -15.65 3.53 -0.43
N ALA A 47 -15.36 4.41 -1.38
CA ALA A 47 -14.46 4.11 -2.49
C ALA A 47 -13.01 3.91 -2.03
N ASP A 48 -12.54 4.81 -1.16
CA ASP A 48 -11.18 4.71 -0.59
C ASP A 48 -11.06 3.52 0.35
N GLU A 49 -12.07 3.24 1.18
CA GLU A 49 -12.03 2.10 2.10
C GLU A 49 -12.03 0.75 1.36
N SER A 50 -12.81 0.63 0.27
CA SER A 50 -12.82 -0.57 -0.57
C SER A 50 -11.48 -0.78 -1.27
N SER A 51 -10.92 0.27 -1.88
CA SER A 51 -9.62 0.22 -2.54
C SER A 51 -8.49 -0.11 -1.58
N MET A 52 -8.54 0.47 -0.37
CA MET A 52 -7.55 0.26 0.68
C MET A 52 -7.53 -1.18 1.18
N ARG A 53 -8.70 -1.75 1.50
CA ARG A 53 -8.81 -3.15 1.94
C ARG A 53 -8.28 -4.11 0.89
N HIS A 54 -8.62 -3.87 -0.38
CA HIS A 54 -8.16 -4.74 -1.45
C HIS A 54 -6.63 -4.72 -1.57
N ARG A 55 -6.02 -3.54 -1.58
CA ARG A 55 -4.56 -3.39 -1.68
C ARG A 55 -3.82 -3.94 -0.47
N LEU A 56 -4.32 -3.70 0.74
CA LEU A 56 -3.75 -4.26 1.96
C LEU A 56 -3.78 -5.80 1.93
N LYS A 57 -4.93 -6.37 1.58
CA LYS A 57 -5.09 -7.83 1.48
C LYS A 57 -4.08 -8.44 0.50
N VAL A 58 -3.90 -7.85 -0.68
CA VAL A 58 -2.91 -8.32 -1.66
C VAL A 58 -1.49 -8.26 -1.09
N CYS A 59 -1.11 -7.17 -0.40
CA CYS A 59 0.23 -7.08 0.22
C CYS A 59 0.44 -8.07 1.39
N GLU A 60 -0.64 -8.52 2.04
CA GLU A 60 -0.58 -9.52 3.10
C GLU A 60 -0.49 -10.96 2.54
N GLU A 61 -1.16 -11.23 1.42
CA GLU A 61 -1.24 -12.56 0.79
C GLU A 61 -0.05 -12.87 -0.15
N GLU A 62 0.46 -11.87 -0.86
CA GLU A 62 1.53 -12.04 -1.85
C GLU A 62 2.90 -11.64 -1.27
N GLU A 63 3.90 -12.51 -1.41
CA GLU A 63 5.22 -12.37 -0.77
C GLU A 63 6.34 -11.85 -1.69
N ASP A 64 6.11 -11.79 -3.01
CA ASP A 64 7.11 -11.44 -4.06
C ASP A 64 7.14 -9.94 -4.39
#